data_AF-K2PDF1-F1
#
_entry.id   AF-K2PDF1-F1
#
_cell.length_a   1.000
_cell.length_b   1.000
_cell.length_c   1.000
_cell.angle_alpha   90.00
_cell.angle_beta   90.00
_cell.angle_gamma   90.00
#
_symmetry.space_group_name_H-M   'P 1'
#
loop_
_entity.id
_entity.type
_entity.pdbx_description
1 polymer ?
#
loop_
_entity_poly.entity_id
_entity_poly.type
_entity_poly.pdbx_seq_one_letter_code
_entity_poly.pdbx_strand_id
1 'polypeptide(L)'
;MSAIKTAPENAKSRDIRNRWFLSLPALVIIFVAALGPLLVMVLYSFLEKGDYGDVKFGTFSLEGWTSVFMQRDIFDDTLGIADAHLAIFWRSIKLSLYTTLFT
;
A
#
# COMPACT_ATOMS: atom_id res chain seq x y z
N MET A 1 -20.05 -12.49 36.77
CA MET A 1 -19.18 -13.21 37.71
C MET A 1 -17.75 -13.05 37.21
N SER A 2 -17.03 -12.04 37.70
CA SER A 2 -15.65 -11.74 37.26
C SER A 2 -14.73 -12.84 37.79
N ALA A 3 -14.06 -13.57 36.89
CA ALA A 3 -13.08 -14.57 37.31
C ALA A 3 -11.95 -13.86 38.08
N ILE A 4 -11.77 -14.19 39.36
CA ILE A 4 -10.65 -13.70 40.17
C ILE A 4 -9.40 -14.33 39.58
N LYS A 5 -8.67 -13.53 38.81
CA LYS A 5 -7.42 -13.93 38.18
C LYS A 5 -6.36 -14.16 39.27
N THR A 6 -5.77 -15.35 39.25
CA THR A 6 -4.84 -15.77 40.30
C THR A 6 -3.54 -14.95 40.26
N ALA A 7 -2.84 -14.81 41.40
CA ALA A 7 -1.57 -14.08 41.49
C ALA A 7 -0.55 -14.41 40.37
N PRO A 8 -0.31 -15.68 39.98
CA PRO A 8 0.61 -16.01 38.88
C PRO A 8 0.10 -15.56 37.50
N GLU A 9 -1.21 -15.56 37.27
CA GLU A 9 -1.79 -15.08 36.00
C GLU A 9 -1.67 -13.56 35.86
N ASN A 10 -1.81 -12.82 36.97
CA ASN A 10 -1.59 -11.37 36.99
C ASN A 10 -0.14 -11.01 36.71
N ALA A 11 0.82 -11.79 37.23
CA ALA A 11 2.25 -11.60 36.95
C ALA A 11 2.59 -11.83 35.47
N LYS A 12 2.06 -12.89 34.84
CA LYS A 12 2.26 -13.18 33.41
C LYS A 12 1.72 -12.06 32.50
N SER A 13 0.53 -11.54 32.78
CA SER A 13 -0.03 -10.44 31.99
C SER A 13 0.74 -9.14 32.12
N ARG A 14 1.31 -8.86 33.31
CA ARG A 14 2.19 -7.69 33.51
C ARG A 14 3.49 -7.83 32.73
N ASP A 15 4.09 -9.03 32.71
CA ASP A 15 5.31 -9.30 31.95
C ASP A 15 5.07 -9.11 30.44
N ILE A 16 4.01 -9.71 29.88
CA ILE A 16 3.65 -9.53 28.46
C ILE A 16 3.46 -8.05 28.11
N ARG A 17 2.72 -7.31 28.94
CA ARG A 17 2.46 -5.88 28.73
C ARG A 17 3.75 -5.07 28.76
N ASN A 18 4.64 -5.36 29.71
CA ASN A 18 5.92 -4.68 29.81
C ASN A 18 6.81 -4.97 28.59
N ARG A 19 6.86 -6.22 28.11
CA ARG A 19 7.59 -6.57 26.87
C ARG A 19 7.08 -5.79 25.66
N TRP A 20 5.77 -5.67 25.51
CA TRP A 20 5.17 -4.84 24.44
C TRP A 20 5.55 -3.37 24.58
N PHE A 21 5.51 -2.79 25.79
CA PHE A 21 5.93 -1.40 25.98
C PHE A 21 7.42 -1.18 25.71
N LEU A 22 8.26 -2.18 26.02
CA LEU A 22 9.69 -2.13 25.73
C LEU A 22 9.98 -2.25 24.23
N SER A 23 9.18 -2.99 23.47
CA SER A 23 9.33 -3.13 22.01
C SER A 23 8.62 -2.04 21.21
N LEU A 24 7.64 -1.34 21.81
CA LEU A 24 6.83 -0.33 21.13
C LEU A 24 7.65 0.77 20.45
N PRO A 25 8.71 1.35 21.06
CA PRO A 25 9.53 2.37 20.38
C PRO A 25 10.21 1.83 19.11
N ALA A 26 10.76 0.61 19.17
CA ALA A 26 11.38 -0.02 18.02
C ALA A 26 10.36 -0.33 16.91
N LEU A 27 9.18 -0.84 17.28
CA LEU A 27 8.08 -1.09 16.34
C LEU A 27 7.60 0.20 15.67
N VAL A 28 7.47 1.29 16.42
CA VAL A 28 7.07 2.60 15.87
C VAL A 28 8.10 3.10 14.86
N ILE A 29 9.40 3.00 15.18
CA ILE A 29 10.47 3.41 14.25
C ILE A 29 10.41 2.59 12.96
N ILE A 30 10.32 1.25 13.07
CA ILE A 30 10.24 0.36 11.90
C ILE A 30 8.99 0.68 11.07
N PHE A 31 7.86 0.89 11.73
CA PHE A 31 6.59 1.20 11.07
C PHE A 31 6.67 2.52 10.30
N VAL A 32 7.15 3.60 10.93
CA VAL A 32 7.29 4.91 10.28
C VAL A 32 8.32 4.87 9.17
N ALA A 33 9.46 4.20 9.37
CA ALA A 33 10.50 4.07 8.35
C ALA A 33 10.02 3.26 7.13
N ALA A 34 9.24 2.19 7.35
CA ALA A 34 8.69 1.37 6.28
C ALA A 34 7.53 2.06 5.54
N LEU A 35 6.61 2.71 6.28
CA LEU A 35 5.44 3.35 5.68
C LEU A 35 5.71 4.74 5.14
N GLY A 36 6.66 5.49 5.68
CA GLY A 36 6.94 6.87 5.29
C GLY A 36 7.12 7.03 3.77
N PRO A 37 8.03 6.27 3.13
CA PRO A 37 8.22 6.32 1.68
C PRO A 37 6.97 5.90 0.91
N LEU A 38 6.23 4.90 1.39
CA LEU A 38 4.99 4.45 0.75
C LEU A 38 3.92 5.53 0.80
N LEU A 39 3.82 6.27 1.90
CA LEU A 39 2.86 7.36 2.07
C LEU A 39 3.17 8.52 1.11
N VAL A 40 4.45 8.83 0.89
CA VAL A 40 4.87 9.80 -0.14
C VAL A 40 4.40 9.33 -1.53
N MET A 41 4.59 8.05 -1.87
CA MET A 41 4.14 7.51 -3.15
C MET A 41 2.62 7.57 -3.31
N VAL A 42 1.87 7.29 -2.23
CA VAL A 42 0.40 7.43 -2.23
C VAL A 42 0.01 8.87 -2.50
N LEU A 43 0.61 9.86 -1.83
CA LEU A 43 0.32 11.27 -2.09
C LEU A 43 0.63 11.66 -3.54
N TYR A 44 1.76 11.21 -4.08
CA TYR A 44 2.17 11.48 -5.47
C TYR A 44 1.19 10.87 -6.48
N SER A 45 0.57 9.73 -6.17
CA SER A 45 -0.41 9.09 -7.06
C SER A 45 -1.68 9.93 -7.29
N PHE A 46 -1.92 10.94 -6.45
CA PHE A 46 -3.05 11.87 -6.57
C PHE A 46 -2.65 13.26 -7.08
N LEU A 47 -1.39 13.46 -7.47
CA LEU A 47 -0.92 14.73 -8.03
C LEU A 47 -0.96 14.70 -9.56
N GLU A 48 -1.20 15.86 -10.16
CA GLU A 48 -1.13 16.04 -11.61
C GLU A 48 0.29 15.76 -12.13
N LYS A 49 0.37 15.10 -13.28
CA LYS A 49 1.65 14.84 -13.97
C LYS A 49 2.24 16.18 -14.45
N GLY A 50 3.50 16.42 -14.12
CA GLY A 50 4.26 17.57 -14.59
C GLY A 50 4.77 17.41 -16.02
N ASP A 51 5.18 18.52 -16.61
CA ASP A 51 5.54 18.59 -18.04
C ASP A 51 6.87 17.86 -18.35
N TYR A 52 7.74 17.68 -17.35
CA TYR A 52 9.07 17.08 -17.49
C TYR A 52 9.24 15.76 -16.74
N GLY A 53 8.15 15.04 -16.48
CA GLY A 53 8.17 13.75 -15.79
C GLY A 53 8.20 13.84 -14.26
N ASP A 54 8.00 15.05 -13.73
CA ASP A 54 7.73 15.33 -12.33
C ASP A 54 6.22 15.29 -12.02
N VAL A 55 5.84 15.73 -10.82
CA VAL A 55 4.44 15.95 -10.42
C VAL A 55 4.27 17.40 -10.02
N LYS A 56 3.14 18.00 -10.42
CA LYS A 56 2.80 19.36 -9.99
C LYS A 56 2.33 19.31 -8.53
N PHE A 57 3.13 19.89 -7.64
CA PHE A 57 2.82 19.90 -6.23
C PHE A 57 1.65 20.83 -5.92
N GLY A 58 0.65 20.32 -5.19
CA GLY A 58 -0.55 21.09 -4.79
C GLY A 58 -1.73 21.01 -5.76
N THR A 59 -1.57 20.38 -6.92
CA THR A 59 -2.65 20.16 -7.90
C THR A 59 -3.13 18.71 -7.83
N PHE A 60 -4.33 18.52 -7.28
CA PHE A 60 -4.98 17.21 -7.18
C PHE A 60 -5.49 16.75 -8.55
N SER A 61 -5.19 15.50 -8.93
CA SER A 61 -5.68 14.87 -10.15
C SER A 61 -5.95 13.37 -9.95
N LEU A 62 -7.03 12.89 -10.56
CA LEU A 62 -7.34 11.45 -10.67
C LEU A 62 -6.96 10.87 -12.03
N GLU A 63 -6.37 11.68 -12.92
CA GLU A 63 -6.03 11.28 -14.27
C GLU A 63 -5.05 10.09 -14.29
N GLY A 64 -4.06 10.11 -13.39
CA GLY A 64 -3.16 8.97 -13.17
C GLY A 64 -3.90 7.66 -12.94
N TRP A 65 -4.88 7.64 -12.02
CA TRP A 65 -5.71 6.46 -11.74
C TRP A 65 -6.58 6.06 -12.93
N THR A 66 -7.17 7.01 -13.65
CA THR A 66 -7.95 6.69 -14.86
C THR A 66 -7.07 6.06 -15.94
N SER A 67 -5.84 6.55 -16.11
CA SER A 67 -4.88 6.07 -17.12
C SER A 67 -4.37 4.63 -16.87
N VAL A 68 -4.57 4.09 -15.65
CA VAL A 68 -4.23 2.70 -15.34
C VAL A 68 -5.12 1.75 -16.12
N PHE A 69 -6.42 2.04 -16.19
CA PHE A 69 -7.44 1.16 -16.77
C PHE A 69 -7.94 1.62 -18.14
N MET A 70 -7.90 2.93 -18.37
CA MET A 70 -8.36 3.58 -19.59
C MET A 70 -7.19 4.25 -20.29
N GLN A 71 -7.27 4.40 -21.59
CA GLN A 71 -6.34 5.19 -22.39
C GLN A 71 -7.13 6.14 -23.28
N ARG A 72 -6.64 7.36 -23.42
CA ARG A 72 -7.20 8.34 -24.32
C ARG A 72 -6.52 8.18 -25.68
N ASP A 73 -7.31 7.95 -26.71
CA ASP A 73 -6.79 7.80 -28.07
C ASP A 73 -6.27 9.16 -28.57
N ILE A 74 -5.07 9.17 -29.17
CA ILE A 74 -4.41 10.39 -29.63
C ILE A 74 -4.99 10.94 -30.95
N PHE A 75 -5.77 10.15 -31.67
CA PHE A 75 -6.33 10.49 -32.98
C PHE A 75 -7.75 11.03 -32.87
N ASP A 76 -8.57 10.44 -32.00
CA ASP A 76 -10.00 10.80 -31.88
C ASP A 76 -10.41 11.25 -30.46
N ASP A 77 -9.47 11.33 -29.52
CA ASP A 77 -9.68 11.81 -28.15
C ASP A 77 -10.74 11.01 -27.34
N THR A 78 -11.07 9.80 -27.81
CA THR A 78 -12.00 8.91 -27.14
C THR A 78 -11.33 8.16 -25.97
N LEU A 79 -12.12 7.84 -24.95
CA LEU A 79 -11.67 7.01 -23.83
C LEU A 79 -11.89 5.53 -24.18
N GLY A 80 -10.80 4.82 -24.44
CA GLY A 80 -10.76 3.38 -24.64
C GLY A 80 -10.20 2.63 -23.43
N ILE A 81 -10.32 1.30 -23.43
CA ILE A 81 -9.71 0.44 -22.40
C ILE A 81 -8.20 0.33 -22.65
N ALA A 82 -7.39 0.41 -21.59
CA ALA A 82 -5.95 0.19 -21.63
C ALA A 82 -5.61 -1.32 -21.66
N ASP A 83 -5.98 -2.00 -22.75
CA ASP A 83 -5.85 -3.45 -22.90
C ASP A 83 -4.42 -3.97 -22.64
N ALA A 84 -3.41 -3.17 -23.03
CA ALA A 84 -2.01 -3.51 -22.78
C ALA A 84 -1.67 -3.60 -21.28
N HIS A 85 -2.14 -2.64 -20.48
CA HIS A 85 -1.94 -2.64 -19.03
C HIS A 85 -2.63 -3.85 -18.39
N LEU A 86 -3.88 -4.11 -18.76
CA LEU A 86 -4.66 -5.24 -18.26
C LEU A 86 -4.04 -6.59 -18.62
N ALA A 87 -3.53 -6.71 -19.86
CA ALA A 87 -2.86 -7.93 -20.31
C ALA A 87 -1.58 -8.21 -19.50
N ILE A 88 -0.77 -7.18 -19.21
CA ILE A 88 0.43 -7.30 -18.37
C ILE A 88 0.04 -7.69 -16.95
N PHE A 89 -0.93 -7.00 -16.36
CA PHE A 89 -1.41 -7.30 -15.02
C PHE A 89 -1.88 -8.75 -14.88
N TRP A 90 -2.67 -9.23 -15.85
CA TRP A 90 -3.15 -10.61 -15.88
C TRP A 90 -2.03 -11.64 -16.05
N ARG A 91 -1.00 -11.33 -16.85
CA ARG A 91 0.20 -12.18 -16.96
C ARG A 91 0.91 -12.31 -15.63
N SER A 92 1.10 -11.21 -14.90
CA SER A 92 1.73 -11.21 -13.58
C SER A 92 0.95 -12.04 -12.56
N ILE A 93 -0.38 -11.91 -12.53
CA ILE A 93 -1.25 -12.74 -11.66
C ILE A 93 -1.04 -14.22 -11.97
N LYS A 94 -1.18 -14.63 -13.24
CA LYS A 94 -1.02 -16.03 -13.64
C LYS A 94 0.35 -16.59 -13.26
N LEU A 95 1.42 -15.83 -13.54
CA LEU A 95 2.78 -16.24 -13.19
C LEU A 95 2.94 -16.43 -11.68
N SER A 96 2.48 -15.47 -10.88
CA SER A 96 2.57 -15.56 -9.40
C SER A 96 1.81 -16.77 -8.84
N LEU A 97 0.62 -17.07 -9.38
CA LEU A 97 -0.19 -18.22 -8.98
C LEU A 97 0.47 -19.53 -9.39
N TYR A 98 0.96 -19.64 -10.63
CA TYR A 98 1.65 -20.84 -11.08
C TYR A 98 2.90 -21.12 -10.24
N THR A 99 3.73 -20.10 -9.97
CA THR A 99 4.90 -20.27 -9.12
C THR A 99 4.50 -20.70 -7.70
N THR A 100 3.51 -20.07 -7.09
CA THR A 100 3.08 -20.39 -5.71
C THR A 100 2.49 -21.80 -5.58
N LEU A 101 1.83 -22.31 -6.62
CA LEU A 101 1.17 -23.63 -6.57
C LEU A 101 2.10 -24.78 -6.97
N PHE A 102 3.07 -24.54 -7.86
CA PHE A 102 3.87 -25.60 -8.47
C PHE A 102 5.35 -25.59 -8.04
N THR A 103 5.83 -24.58 -7.31
CA THR A 103 7.20 -24.49 -6.76
C THR A 103 7.15 -24.45 -5.25
#